data_AF-Q54VG9-F1
#
_entry.id   AF-Q54VG9-F1
#
_cell.length_a   1.000
_cell.length_b   1.000
_cell.length_c   1.000
_cell.angle_alpha   90.00
_cell.angle_beta   90.00
_cell.angle_gamma   90.00
#
_symmetry.space_group_name_H-M   'P 1'
#
loop_
_entity.id
_entity.type
_entity.pdbx_description
1 polymer ?
#
loop_
_entity_poly.entity_id
_entity_poly.type
_entity_poly.pdbx_seq_one_letter_code
_entity_poly.pdbx_strand_id
1 'polypeptide(L)'
;MKSIIILSFILSIISFSNGTIVKCTSASCSSLNNNCVNHYCNPRAGCYGIDKCVRIDACHIVSCDLNNGSCINTKANCDDGDPCTDDFCHNGYGCFSLPNNKHPSVICQKNCNDNNPCTDDFCDFTNTCQHTLKNCEDNDFCTIDSCGPNGCVHTNISCDDNDPCTSDFCSIMYGCYHEQIECSIKVPCSTDIECNRYNLCETYTCDLISNICKYSTKFCNGFPCINNECMTGVIYN
;
A
#
# COMPACT_ATOMS: atom_id res chain seq x y z
N MET A 1 16.88 21.93 -28.30
CA MET A 1 15.93 21.97 -29.43
C MET A 1 14.84 20.94 -29.15
N LYS A 2 13.67 21.41 -28.75
CA LYS A 2 12.43 20.63 -28.61
C LYS A 2 11.76 20.56 -29.99
N SER A 3 11.03 19.48 -30.25
CA SER A 3 10.14 19.26 -31.41
C SER A 3 10.82 19.02 -32.75
N ILE A 4 10.78 17.77 -33.22
CA ILE A 4 10.27 17.30 -34.53
C ILE A 4 10.32 15.77 -34.45
N ILE A 5 9.36 15.17 -33.73
CA ILE A 5 8.99 13.75 -33.87
C ILE A 5 7.49 13.75 -34.16
N ILE A 6 7.10 14.45 -35.24
CA ILE A 6 5.75 14.43 -35.78
C ILE A 6 5.90 14.52 -37.30
N LEU A 7 6.18 13.38 -37.94
CA LEU A 7 5.69 13.10 -39.30
C LEU A 7 5.83 11.63 -39.73
N SER A 8 5.94 10.68 -38.79
CA SER A 8 6.06 9.24 -39.13
C SER A 8 4.73 8.47 -39.02
N PHE A 9 3.63 9.11 -38.61
CA PHE A 9 2.38 8.41 -38.27
C PHE A 9 1.21 8.59 -39.25
N ILE A 10 1.36 9.31 -40.38
CA ILE A 10 0.24 9.53 -41.34
C ILE A 10 0.41 8.77 -42.67
N LEU A 11 1.20 7.70 -42.73
CA LEU A 11 1.13 6.77 -43.88
C LEU A 11 1.00 5.31 -43.43
N SER A 12 0.05 5.07 -42.54
CA SER A 12 -0.61 3.77 -42.46
C SER A 12 -2.11 4.00 -42.66
N ILE A 13 -2.46 4.50 -43.85
CA ILE A 13 -3.76 4.18 -44.44
C ILE A 13 -3.67 2.68 -44.71
N ILE A 14 -3.94 1.91 -43.67
CA ILE A 14 -4.22 0.48 -43.78
C ILE A 14 -5.38 0.47 -44.76
N SER A 15 -5.11 0.01 -45.99
CA SER A 15 -6.14 -0.37 -46.93
C SER A 15 -7.19 -1.09 -46.11
N PHE A 16 -8.38 -0.50 -46.01
CA PHE A 16 -9.57 -1.27 -45.71
C PHE A 16 -9.56 -2.33 -46.79
N SER A 17 -9.04 -3.52 -46.46
CA SER A 17 -9.29 -4.72 -47.22
C SER A 17 -10.79 -4.67 -47.42
N ASN A 18 -11.20 -4.55 -48.69
CA ASN A 18 -12.57 -4.73 -49.12
C ASN A 18 -12.98 -6.08 -48.57
N GLY A 19 -13.51 -6.09 -47.34
CA GLY A 19 -13.96 -7.30 -46.70
C GLY A 19 -14.95 -7.89 -47.67
N THR A 20 -14.63 -9.06 -48.20
CA THR A 20 -15.50 -9.79 -49.11
C THR A 20 -16.88 -9.78 -48.47
N ILE A 21 -17.82 -9.01 -49.04
CA ILE A 21 -19.19 -8.97 -48.53
C ILE A 21 -19.71 -10.38 -48.76
N VAL A 22 -19.82 -11.16 -47.69
CA VAL A 22 -20.40 -12.49 -47.75
C VAL A 22 -21.86 -12.29 -48.09
N LYS A 23 -22.26 -12.63 -49.32
CA LYS A 23 -23.65 -12.54 -49.76
C LYS A 23 -24.47 -13.62 -49.05
N CYS A 24 -25.03 -13.28 -47.90
CA CYS A 24 -26.15 -14.01 -47.31
C CYS A 24 -27.44 -13.20 -47.45
N THR A 25 -28.57 -13.89 -47.36
CA THR A 25 -29.90 -13.31 -47.16
C THR A 25 -30.55 -14.00 -45.97
N SER A 26 -31.57 -13.40 -45.36
CA SER A 26 -32.37 -14.07 -44.33
C SER A 26 -32.93 -15.41 -44.83
N ALA A 27 -33.40 -15.47 -46.08
CA ALA A 27 -33.91 -16.68 -46.69
C ALA A 27 -32.84 -17.78 -46.85
N SER A 28 -31.64 -17.42 -47.32
CA SER A 28 -30.55 -18.39 -47.50
C SER A 28 -30.03 -18.95 -46.17
N CYS A 29 -30.13 -18.19 -45.07
CA CYS A 29 -29.77 -18.70 -43.74
C CYS A 29 -30.93 -19.47 -43.09
N SER A 30 -32.19 -19.11 -43.36
CA SER A 30 -33.36 -19.77 -42.76
C SER A 30 -33.49 -21.24 -43.14
N SER A 31 -32.93 -21.67 -44.28
CA SER A 31 -32.85 -23.09 -44.65
C SER A 31 -31.94 -23.91 -43.75
N LEU A 32 -31.05 -23.26 -42.99
CA LEU A 32 -30.19 -23.90 -41.98
C LEU A 32 -30.89 -24.01 -40.61
N ASN A 33 -32.07 -23.42 -40.45
CA ASN A 33 -32.84 -23.53 -39.21
C ASN A 33 -33.13 -25.00 -38.92
N ASN A 34 -32.90 -25.40 -37.67
CA ASN A 34 -33.31 -26.70 -37.18
C ASN A 34 -34.14 -26.50 -35.89
N ASN A 35 -34.50 -27.61 -35.23
CA ASN A 35 -35.31 -27.54 -34.03
C ASN A 35 -34.64 -26.80 -32.86
N CYS A 36 -33.31 -26.67 -32.85
CA CYS A 36 -32.52 -26.12 -31.74
C CYS A 36 -31.81 -24.79 -32.05
N VAL A 37 -31.59 -24.45 -33.32
CA VAL A 37 -30.81 -23.28 -33.74
C VAL A 37 -31.60 -22.49 -34.79
N ASN A 38 -31.73 -21.18 -34.55
CA ASN A 38 -32.19 -20.22 -35.56
C ASN A 38 -30.96 -19.57 -36.21
N HIS A 39 -30.94 -19.53 -37.54
CA HIS A 39 -29.86 -18.93 -38.31
C HIS A 39 -30.28 -17.58 -38.88
N TYR A 40 -29.38 -16.61 -38.73
CA TYR A 40 -29.57 -15.23 -39.15
C TYR A 40 -28.43 -14.81 -40.08
N CYS A 41 -28.69 -13.84 -40.96
CA CYS A 41 -27.68 -13.30 -41.86
C CYS A 41 -27.05 -12.04 -41.27
N ASN A 42 -25.73 -12.04 -41.09
CA ASN A 42 -24.93 -10.83 -40.91
C ASN A 42 -24.24 -10.51 -42.25
N PRO A 43 -24.54 -9.37 -42.92
CA PRO A 43 -23.95 -9.02 -44.22
C PRO A 43 -22.42 -8.98 -44.26
N ARG A 44 -21.76 -8.85 -43.09
CA ARG A 44 -20.30 -8.79 -42.97
C ARG A 44 -19.66 -10.13 -42.56
N ALA A 45 -20.43 -11.03 -41.94
CA ALA A 45 -19.92 -12.29 -41.37
C ALA A 45 -20.54 -13.57 -41.97
N GLY A 46 -21.63 -13.47 -42.75
CA GLY A 46 -22.38 -14.62 -43.26
C GLY A 46 -23.50 -15.08 -42.33
N CYS A 47 -23.95 -16.33 -42.52
CA CYS A 47 -24.96 -16.93 -41.65
C CYS A 47 -24.36 -17.28 -40.28
N TYR A 48 -25.03 -16.90 -39.19
CA TYR A 48 -24.66 -17.29 -37.82
C TYR A 48 -25.88 -17.86 -37.10
N GLY A 49 -25.66 -18.86 -36.25
CA GLY A 49 -26.70 -19.50 -35.45
C GLY A 49 -26.85 -18.85 -34.07
N ILE A 50 -28.09 -18.80 -33.57
CA ILE A 50 -28.40 -18.55 -32.16
C ILE A 50 -29.13 -19.79 -31.64
N ASP A 51 -28.63 -20.34 -30.54
CA ASP A 51 -29.29 -21.43 -29.83
C ASP A 51 -30.64 -20.96 -29.29
N LYS A 52 -31.71 -21.70 -29.60
CA LYS A 52 -33.06 -21.44 -29.09
C LYS A 52 -33.15 -21.70 -27.59
N CYS A 53 -32.32 -22.59 -27.08
CA CYS A 53 -32.28 -22.96 -25.68
C CYS A 53 -31.26 -22.11 -24.96
N VAL A 54 -31.75 -21.30 -24.02
CA VAL A 54 -30.91 -20.47 -23.16
C VAL A 54 -30.83 -21.10 -21.77
N ARG A 55 -29.66 -20.97 -21.13
CA ARG A 55 -29.50 -21.35 -19.73
C ARG A 55 -30.33 -20.43 -18.84
N ILE A 56 -30.92 -20.97 -17.79
CA ILE A 56 -31.64 -20.20 -16.76
C ILE A 56 -30.69 -19.23 -16.04
N ASP A 57 -29.52 -19.72 -15.68
CA ASP A 57 -28.43 -18.99 -15.04
C ASP A 57 -27.10 -19.71 -15.34
N ALA A 58 -25.98 -19.19 -14.82
CA ALA A 58 -24.67 -19.82 -15.01
C ALA A 58 -24.52 -21.19 -14.31
N CYS A 59 -25.49 -21.58 -13.49
CA CYS A 59 -25.54 -22.84 -12.75
C CYS A 59 -26.43 -23.91 -13.39
N HIS A 60 -26.93 -23.66 -14.59
CA HIS A 60 -27.63 -24.66 -15.38
C HIS A 60 -26.92 -24.90 -16.70
N ILE A 61 -26.78 -26.16 -17.09
CA ILE A 61 -26.36 -26.55 -18.43
C ILE A 61 -27.65 -26.77 -19.23
N VAL A 62 -27.70 -26.19 -20.43
CA VAL A 62 -28.84 -26.35 -21.33
C VAL A 62 -28.47 -27.29 -22.47
N SER A 63 -29.33 -28.27 -22.72
CA SER A 63 -29.30 -29.11 -23.91
C SER A 63 -30.60 -29.00 -24.68
N CYS A 64 -30.57 -29.29 -25.97
CA CYS A 64 -31.74 -29.26 -26.84
C CYS A 64 -31.92 -30.61 -27.53
N ASP A 65 -33.12 -31.18 -27.45
CA ASP A 65 -33.49 -32.36 -28.22
C ASP A 65 -33.68 -31.98 -29.69
N LEU A 66 -32.83 -32.52 -30.57
CA LEU A 66 -32.85 -32.24 -32.00
C LEU A 66 -34.15 -32.69 -32.70
N ASN A 67 -34.92 -33.61 -32.12
CA ASN A 67 -36.14 -34.14 -32.74
C ASN A 67 -37.36 -33.24 -32.56
N ASN A 68 -37.50 -32.60 -31.39
CA ASN A 68 -38.68 -31.81 -31.03
C ASN A 68 -38.36 -30.37 -30.58
N GLY A 69 -37.08 -30.02 -30.43
CA GLY A 69 -36.64 -28.69 -29.99
C GLY A 69 -36.81 -28.43 -28.50
N SER A 70 -37.11 -29.45 -27.69
CA SER A 70 -37.30 -29.30 -26.25
C SER A 70 -35.98 -28.93 -25.57
N CYS A 71 -36.01 -27.87 -24.77
CA CYS A 71 -34.86 -27.42 -23.98
C CYS A 71 -34.87 -28.12 -22.61
N ILE A 72 -33.75 -28.75 -22.26
CA ILE A 72 -33.55 -29.39 -20.96
C ILE A 72 -32.49 -28.57 -20.21
N ASN A 73 -32.88 -27.99 -19.07
CA ASN A 73 -31.95 -27.33 -18.16
C ASN A 73 -31.64 -28.29 -17.02
N THR A 74 -30.37 -28.69 -16.89
CA THR A 74 -29.88 -29.49 -15.78
C THR A 74 -29.02 -28.63 -14.88
N LYS A 75 -29.10 -28.83 -13.56
CA LYS A 75 -28.16 -28.19 -12.63
C LYS A 75 -26.74 -28.61 -13.00
N ALA A 76 -25.82 -27.65 -13.08
CA ALA A 76 -24.41 -27.91 -13.29
C ALA A 76 -23.84 -28.74 -12.13
N ASN A 77 -23.10 -29.80 -12.46
CA ASN A 77 -22.28 -30.50 -11.48
C ASN A 77 -20.94 -29.75 -11.39
N CYS A 78 -20.69 -29.12 -10.25
CA CYS A 78 -19.46 -28.36 -10.03
C CYS A 78 -18.38 -29.14 -9.27
N ASP A 79 -18.66 -30.39 -8.88
CA ASP A 79 -17.67 -31.28 -8.25
C ASP A 79 -16.47 -31.49 -9.18
N ASP A 80 -15.31 -30.99 -8.77
CA ASP A 80 -14.05 -31.09 -9.52
C ASP A 80 -13.26 -32.37 -9.17
N GLY A 81 -13.69 -33.11 -8.16
CA GLY A 81 -13.05 -34.33 -7.66
C GLY A 81 -11.83 -34.11 -6.77
N ASP A 82 -11.45 -32.86 -6.46
CA ASP A 82 -10.39 -32.54 -5.51
C ASP A 82 -10.95 -32.53 -4.07
N PRO A 83 -10.56 -33.46 -3.19
CA PRO A 83 -11.04 -33.49 -1.81
C PRO A 83 -10.57 -32.28 -0.96
N CYS A 84 -9.64 -31.48 -1.48
CA CYS A 84 -9.09 -30.28 -0.83
C CYS A 84 -9.83 -29.00 -1.21
N THR A 85 -10.85 -29.07 -2.06
CA THR A 85 -11.71 -27.95 -2.42
C THR A 85 -13.13 -28.15 -1.90
N ASP A 86 -13.84 -27.05 -1.73
CA ASP A 86 -15.30 -27.05 -1.63
C ASP A 86 -15.85 -26.45 -2.93
N ASP A 87 -16.74 -27.18 -3.60
CA ASP A 87 -17.29 -26.79 -4.89
C ASP A 87 -18.62 -26.06 -4.76
N PHE A 88 -18.71 -24.96 -5.48
CA PHE A 88 -19.86 -24.08 -5.44
C PHE A 88 -20.30 -23.75 -6.85
N CYS A 89 -21.56 -23.35 -6.95
CA CYS A 89 -22.07 -22.71 -8.14
C CYS A 89 -22.64 -21.34 -7.79
N HIS A 90 -22.19 -20.32 -8.51
CA HIS A 90 -22.72 -18.98 -8.40
C HIS A 90 -23.50 -18.60 -9.66
N ASN A 91 -24.73 -18.13 -9.49
CA ASN A 91 -25.66 -17.87 -10.60
C ASN A 91 -25.14 -16.86 -11.66
N GLY A 92 -24.20 -15.99 -11.30
CA GLY A 92 -23.59 -14.99 -12.20
C GLY A 92 -22.33 -15.42 -12.99
N TYR A 93 -21.55 -16.42 -12.53
CA TYR A 93 -20.29 -16.82 -13.19
C TYR A 93 -20.06 -18.33 -13.31
N GLY A 94 -20.91 -19.15 -12.67
CA GLY A 94 -20.92 -20.61 -12.83
C GLY A 94 -20.17 -21.33 -11.72
N CYS A 95 -19.61 -22.49 -12.07
CA CYS A 95 -18.87 -23.34 -11.13
C CYS A 95 -17.54 -22.72 -10.70
N PHE A 96 -17.22 -22.82 -9.41
CA PHE A 96 -15.96 -22.40 -8.84
C PHE A 96 -15.66 -23.22 -7.58
N SER A 97 -14.38 -23.37 -7.26
CA SER A 97 -13.91 -24.20 -6.15
C SER A 97 -13.01 -23.36 -5.26
N LEU A 98 -13.18 -23.49 -3.94
CA LEU A 98 -12.36 -22.78 -2.94
C LEU A 98 -11.56 -23.76 -2.09
N PRO A 99 -10.29 -23.45 -1.73
CA PRO A 99 -9.53 -24.24 -0.77
C PRO A 99 -10.27 -24.45 0.55
N ASN A 100 -10.46 -25.71 0.96
CA ASN A 100 -11.08 -26.06 2.23
C ASN A 100 -10.02 -26.31 3.32
N ASN A 101 -10.44 -26.76 4.50
CA ASN A 101 -9.55 -27.00 5.65
C ASN A 101 -8.53 -28.14 5.46
N LYS A 102 -8.65 -28.95 4.40
CA LYS A 102 -7.70 -29.99 4.01
C LYS A 102 -6.70 -29.52 2.95
N HIS A 103 -6.92 -28.34 2.37
CA HIS A 103 -6.02 -27.81 1.36
C HIS A 103 -4.62 -27.55 1.96
N PRO A 104 -3.53 -27.95 1.28
CA PRO A 104 -2.16 -27.78 1.79
C PRO A 104 -1.85 -26.34 2.21
N SER A 105 -2.31 -25.33 1.46
CA SER A 105 -2.10 -23.92 1.82
C SER A 105 -2.85 -23.49 3.08
N VAL A 106 -4.06 -24.01 3.30
CA VAL A 106 -4.87 -23.70 4.49
C VAL A 106 -4.28 -24.39 5.72
N ILE A 107 -3.84 -25.65 5.58
CA ILE A 107 -3.12 -26.38 6.63
C ILE A 107 -1.81 -25.66 6.98
N CYS A 108 -1.04 -25.28 5.95
CA CYS A 108 0.21 -24.56 6.14
C CYS A 108 -0.03 -23.27 6.90
N GLN A 109 -0.94 -22.40 6.44
CA GLN A 109 -1.20 -21.12 7.07
C GLN A 109 -1.62 -21.27 8.54
N LYS A 110 -2.43 -22.29 8.85
CA LYS A 110 -2.85 -22.60 10.22
C LYS A 110 -1.67 -22.97 11.12
N ASN A 111 -0.64 -23.63 10.58
CA ASN A 111 0.48 -24.16 11.33
C ASN A 111 1.76 -23.31 11.22
N CYS A 112 1.73 -22.21 10.47
CA CYS A 112 2.90 -21.39 10.17
C CYS A 112 3.22 -20.36 11.26
N ASN A 113 2.47 -20.30 12.37
CA ASN A 113 2.76 -19.36 13.45
C ASN A 113 3.98 -19.82 14.28
N ASP A 114 5.08 -19.06 14.31
CA ASP A 114 6.26 -19.36 15.14
C ASP A 114 6.15 -18.87 16.59
N ASN A 115 5.08 -18.16 16.92
CA ASN A 115 4.81 -17.49 18.20
C ASN A 115 5.78 -16.35 18.54
N ASN A 116 6.57 -15.88 17.58
CA ASN A 116 7.35 -14.67 17.71
C ASN A 116 6.47 -13.47 17.32
N PRO A 117 6.15 -12.54 18.23
CA PRO A 117 5.29 -11.40 17.88
C PRO A 117 5.97 -10.41 16.91
N CYS A 118 7.28 -10.57 16.70
CA CYS A 118 8.13 -9.76 15.83
C CYS A 118 8.27 -10.31 14.42
N THR A 119 7.51 -11.33 14.06
CA THR A 119 7.43 -11.85 12.70
C THR A 119 6.02 -11.69 12.15
N ASP A 120 5.95 -11.55 10.83
CA ASP A 120 4.76 -11.79 10.04
C ASP A 120 4.89 -13.18 9.42
N ASP A 121 3.97 -14.06 9.80
CA ASP A 121 4.00 -15.48 9.47
C ASP A 121 3.02 -15.80 8.34
N PHE A 122 3.54 -16.34 7.24
CA PHE A 122 2.73 -16.70 6.08
C PHE A 122 3.30 -17.90 5.34
N CYS A 123 2.43 -18.65 4.68
CA CYS A 123 2.86 -19.67 3.74
C CYS A 123 2.98 -19.12 2.33
N ASP A 124 4.10 -19.39 1.68
CA ASP A 124 4.28 -19.04 0.27
C ASP A 124 3.51 -19.99 -0.66
N PHE A 125 3.58 -19.73 -1.97
CA PHE A 125 2.87 -20.51 -2.99
C PHE A 125 3.35 -21.97 -3.10
N THR A 126 4.50 -22.32 -2.52
CA THR A 126 5.01 -23.69 -2.43
C THR A 126 4.54 -24.42 -1.17
N ASN A 127 3.76 -23.75 -0.32
CA ASN A 127 3.37 -24.19 1.02
C ASN A 127 4.58 -24.33 1.97
N THR A 128 5.61 -23.50 1.78
CA THR A 128 6.70 -23.35 2.75
C THR A 128 6.37 -22.18 3.68
N CYS A 129 6.54 -22.40 4.98
CA CYS A 129 6.30 -21.36 5.98
C CYS A 129 7.43 -20.33 5.98
N GLN A 130 7.06 -19.05 5.98
CA GLN A 130 7.96 -17.90 5.98
C GLN A 130 7.66 -17.05 7.22
N HIS A 131 8.73 -16.64 7.89
CA HIS A 131 8.69 -15.77 9.08
C HIS A 131 9.51 -14.52 8.76
N THR A 132 8.85 -13.46 8.31
CA THR A 132 9.55 -12.21 7.97
C THR A 132 9.55 -11.29 9.17
N LEU A 133 10.69 -10.64 9.45
CA LEU A 133 10.73 -9.62 10.50
C LEU A 133 9.68 -8.55 10.24
N LYS A 134 8.84 -8.31 11.24
CA LYS A 134 7.85 -7.24 11.23
C LYS A 134 8.55 -5.90 11.20
N ASN A 135 8.07 -5.01 10.34
CA ASN A 135 8.45 -3.61 10.40
C ASN A 135 7.64 -2.91 11.50
N CYS A 136 8.31 -2.42 12.54
CA CYS A 136 7.67 -1.70 13.65
C CYS A 136 7.73 -0.18 13.51
N GLU A 137 8.22 0.34 12.38
CA GLU A 137 8.28 1.79 12.13
C GLU A 137 6.87 2.39 12.07
N ASP A 138 6.55 3.31 12.99
CA ASP A 138 5.27 4.03 13.01
C ASP A 138 5.32 5.36 12.21
N ASN A 139 6.51 5.74 11.74
CA ASN A 139 6.82 7.00 11.05
C ASN A 139 6.66 8.25 11.93
N ASP A 140 6.66 8.11 13.25
CA ASP A 140 6.79 9.20 14.20
C ASP A 140 8.27 9.38 14.57
N PHE A 141 8.86 10.49 14.16
CA PHE A 141 10.26 10.79 14.51
C PHE A 141 10.47 11.10 16.01
N CYS A 142 9.39 11.12 16.80
CA CYS A 142 9.40 11.27 18.24
C CYS A 142 9.43 9.95 19.01
N THR A 143 9.47 8.83 18.31
CA THR A 143 9.56 7.50 18.92
C THR A 143 10.87 6.80 18.51
N ILE A 144 11.32 5.91 19.38
CA ILE A 144 12.27 4.85 19.03
C ILE A 144 11.46 3.57 18.92
N ASP A 145 11.41 3.06 17.70
CA ASP A 145 10.65 1.86 17.39
C ASP A 145 11.49 0.61 17.54
N SER A 146 10.90 -0.39 18.17
CA SER A 146 11.53 -1.69 18.39
C SER A 146 10.47 -2.76 18.44
N CYS A 147 10.88 -4.01 18.26
CA CYS A 147 9.99 -5.13 18.54
C CYS A 147 10.35 -5.78 19.88
N GLY A 148 9.38 -5.74 20.80
CA GLY A 148 9.47 -6.31 22.13
C GLY A 148 8.78 -7.67 22.25
N PRO A 149 8.78 -8.24 23.46
CA PRO A 149 8.23 -9.59 23.73
C PRO A 149 6.71 -9.69 23.51
N ASN A 150 6.01 -8.57 23.33
CA ASN A 150 4.57 -8.53 23.04
C ASN A 150 4.25 -7.90 21.67
N GLY A 151 5.25 -7.68 20.81
CA GLY A 151 5.11 -7.02 19.52
C GLY A 151 5.76 -5.64 19.49
N CYS A 152 5.37 -4.80 18.53
CA CYS A 152 5.96 -3.49 18.33
C CYS A 152 5.79 -2.57 19.55
N VAL A 153 6.86 -1.86 19.89
CA VAL A 153 6.97 -0.90 20.98
C VAL A 153 7.58 0.38 20.42
N HIS A 154 6.84 1.48 20.55
CA HIS A 154 7.25 2.81 20.12
C HIS A 154 7.49 3.64 21.39
N THR A 155 8.75 3.90 21.71
CA THR A 155 9.12 4.59 22.95
C THR A 155 9.34 6.07 22.67
N ASN A 156 8.56 6.95 23.30
CA ASN A 156 8.77 8.39 23.14
C ASN A 156 10.19 8.80 23.53
N ILE A 157 10.82 9.61 22.68
CA ILE A 157 12.07 10.29 23.01
C ILE A 157 11.77 11.53 23.88
N SER A 158 12.74 11.89 24.72
CA SER A 158 12.74 13.20 25.38
C SER A 158 13.49 14.18 24.49
N CYS A 159 12.86 15.32 24.20
CA CYS A 159 13.50 16.43 23.47
C CYS A 159 14.02 17.54 24.39
N ASP A 160 14.03 17.34 25.70
CA ASP A 160 14.61 18.30 26.66
C ASP A 160 16.12 18.44 26.44
N ASP A 161 16.57 19.62 25.99
CA ASP A 161 18.00 19.92 25.81
C ASP A 161 18.68 20.49 27.07
N ASN A 162 17.91 20.67 28.14
CA ASN A 162 18.29 21.29 29.41
C ASN A 162 18.69 22.78 29.31
N ASP A 163 18.38 23.47 28.21
CA ASP A 163 18.53 24.92 28.11
C ASP A 163 17.25 25.63 28.58
N PRO A 164 17.28 26.40 29.69
CA PRO A 164 16.10 27.13 30.14
C PRO A 164 15.64 28.26 29.20
N CYS A 165 16.40 28.59 28.15
CA CYS A 165 16.03 29.57 27.13
C CYS A 165 15.43 28.94 25.87
N THR A 166 15.19 27.64 25.85
CA THR A 166 14.51 26.95 24.75
C THR A 166 13.11 26.51 25.19
N SER A 167 12.22 26.36 24.22
CA SER A 167 11.00 25.58 24.35
C SER A 167 11.16 24.35 23.48
N ASP A 168 11.17 23.18 24.12
CA ASP A 168 11.39 21.92 23.43
C ASP A 168 10.10 21.29 22.98
N PHE A 169 10.07 20.90 21.72
CA PHE A 169 8.96 20.20 21.10
C PHE A 169 9.48 19.01 20.32
N CYS A 170 8.65 17.99 20.20
CA CYS A 170 8.90 16.94 19.23
C CYS A 170 7.93 17.05 18.07
N SER A 171 8.49 17.11 16.85
CA SER A 171 7.74 17.09 15.60
C SER A 171 7.69 15.68 15.06
N ILE A 172 6.49 15.17 14.81
CA ILE A 172 6.28 13.85 14.23
C ILE A 172 6.99 13.63 12.89
N MET A 173 7.34 14.71 12.16
CA MET A 173 8.03 14.66 10.86
C MET A 173 9.52 15.02 10.91
N TYR A 174 9.97 15.69 11.97
CA TYR A 174 11.32 16.25 12.04
C TYR A 174 12.12 15.83 13.29
N GLY A 175 11.49 15.15 14.24
CA GLY A 175 12.08 14.81 15.52
C GLY A 175 12.14 16.02 16.45
N CYS A 176 13.14 16.05 17.32
CA CYS A 176 13.30 17.12 18.30
C CYS A 176 13.57 18.48 17.66
N TYR A 177 12.87 19.49 18.17
CA TYR A 177 13.02 20.89 17.79
C TYR A 177 13.02 21.77 19.05
N HIS A 178 14.05 22.61 19.15
CA HIS A 178 14.27 23.51 20.28
C HIS A 178 14.03 24.94 19.80
N GLU A 179 12.85 25.51 20.11
CA GLU A 179 12.55 26.90 19.75
C GLU A 179 13.25 27.82 20.74
N GLN A 180 14.09 28.73 20.24
CA GLN A 180 14.73 29.71 21.11
C GLN A 180 13.67 30.70 21.62
N ILE A 181 13.38 30.67 22.92
CA ILE A 181 12.61 31.73 23.55
C ILE A 181 13.59 32.86 23.86
N GLU A 182 13.22 34.09 23.54
CA GLU A 182 13.86 35.25 24.14
C GLU A 182 13.86 35.04 25.66
N CYS A 183 15.05 34.83 26.25
CA CYS A 183 15.29 34.95 27.69
C CYS A 183 15.16 36.43 28.10
N SER A 184 14.04 37.04 27.71
CA SER A 184 13.57 38.38 28.01
C SER A 184 13.16 38.53 29.47
N ILE A 185 13.34 37.48 30.30
CA ILE A 185 13.50 37.71 31.74
C ILE A 185 14.77 38.53 31.89
N LYS A 186 14.57 39.84 31.97
CA LYS A 186 15.53 40.79 32.48
C LYS A 186 15.78 40.42 33.94
N VAL A 187 16.76 39.56 34.18
CA VAL A 187 17.18 39.19 35.54
C VAL A 187 17.85 40.44 36.13
N PRO A 188 17.27 41.05 37.18
CA PRO A 188 17.92 42.16 37.84
C PRO A 188 19.19 41.67 38.52
N CYS A 189 20.25 42.48 38.46
CA CYS A 189 21.53 42.13 39.06
C CYS A 189 22.22 43.36 39.64
N SER A 190 23.08 43.13 40.63
CA SER A 190 24.04 44.11 41.13
C SER A 190 25.49 43.69 40.94
N THR A 191 25.73 42.40 40.70
CA THR A 191 27.04 41.79 40.46
C THR A 191 26.96 40.68 39.40
N ASP A 192 28.08 40.37 38.73
CA ASP A 192 28.10 39.31 37.70
C ASP A 192 27.69 37.93 38.24
N ILE A 193 28.03 37.63 39.50
CA ILE A 193 27.75 36.30 40.09
C ILE A 193 26.26 36.01 40.25
N GLU A 194 25.42 37.04 40.37
CA GLU A 194 23.96 36.91 40.41
C GLU A 194 23.38 36.45 39.07
N CYS A 195 24.13 36.64 37.98
CA CYS A 195 23.73 36.22 36.64
C CYS A 195 24.09 34.76 36.34
N ASN A 196 24.86 34.09 37.20
CA ASN A 196 25.28 32.71 36.94
C ASN A 196 24.11 31.72 37.08
N ARG A 197 23.62 31.21 35.94
CA ARG A 197 22.57 30.17 35.89
C ARG A 197 23.11 28.74 35.86
N TYR A 198 24.42 28.54 36.07
CA TYR A 198 25.10 27.25 35.92
C TYR A 198 25.02 26.63 34.51
N ASN A 199 24.75 27.45 33.48
CA ASN A 199 24.90 27.09 32.08
C ASN A 199 26.33 27.45 31.64
N LEU A 200 27.17 26.44 31.42
CA LEU A 200 28.55 26.58 30.96
C LEU A 200 28.67 26.77 29.43
N CYS A 201 27.55 26.77 28.70
CA CYS A 201 27.45 27.11 27.28
C CYS A 201 27.15 28.59 27.02
N GLU A 202 26.97 29.39 28.06
CA GLU A 202 26.89 30.85 27.99
C GLU A 202 27.99 31.53 28.80
N THR A 203 28.25 32.79 28.49
CA THR A 203 28.91 33.75 29.37
C THR A 203 27.86 34.74 29.86
N TYR A 204 28.07 35.28 31.06
CA TYR A 204 27.15 36.22 31.70
C TYR A 204 27.89 37.44 32.22
N THR A 205 27.20 38.58 32.21
CA THR A 205 27.66 39.80 32.89
C THR A 205 26.46 40.63 33.35
N CYS A 206 26.60 41.34 34.46
CA CYS A 206 25.63 42.32 34.89
C CYS A 206 25.90 43.67 34.21
N ASP A 207 24.97 44.15 33.38
CA ASP A 207 25.04 45.51 32.86
C ASP A 207 24.67 46.50 33.96
N LEU A 208 25.68 47.10 34.61
CA LEU A 208 25.50 48.07 35.70
C LEU A 208 24.81 49.38 35.27
N ILE A 209 24.60 49.61 33.97
CA ILE A 209 23.81 50.76 33.49
C ILE A 209 22.32 50.44 33.56
N SER A 210 21.93 49.22 33.18
CA SER A 210 20.53 48.79 33.15
C SER A 210 20.12 47.93 34.36
N ASN A 211 21.09 47.51 35.19
CA ASN A 211 20.97 46.54 36.28
C ASN A 211 20.33 45.22 35.83
N ILE A 212 20.66 44.76 34.62
CA ILE A 212 20.09 43.55 34.01
C ILE A 212 21.21 42.62 33.56
N CYS A 213 21.06 41.33 33.82
CA CYS A 213 21.96 40.30 33.32
C CYS A 213 21.92 40.24 31.78
N LYS A 214 23.11 40.25 31.19
CA LYS A 214 23.34 39.97 29.78
C LYS A 214 24.00 38.61 29.65
N TYR A 215 23.43 37.80 28.77
CA TYR A 215 23.93 36.48 28.43
C TYR A 215 24.50 36.50 27.00
N SER A 216 25.50 35.70 26.73
CA SER A 216 26.09 35.54 25.41
C SER A 216 26.54 34.11 25.23
N THR A 217 26.47 33.57 24.01
CA THR A 217 26.94 32.21 23.74
C THR A 217 28.44 32.10 24.03
N LYS A 218 28.86 31.05 24.74
CA LYS A 218 30.27 30.76 24.95
C LYS A 218 30.94 30.46 23.61
N PHE A 219 32.10 31.06 23.39
CA PHE A 219 32.88 30.78 22.19
C PHE A 219 33.54 29.40 22.28
N CYS A 220 33.01 28.44 21.52
CA CYS A 220 33.54 27.08 21.41
C CYS A 220 34.34 26.85 20.11
N ASN A 221 35.11 27.85 19.63
CA ASN A 221 35.91 27.76 18.39
C ASN A 221 35.12 27.31 17.13
N GLY A 222 33.81 27.62 17.09
CA GLY A 222 32.92 27.23 15.99
C GLY A 222 32.20 25.88 16.19
N PHE A 223 32.45 25.16 17.29
CA PHE A 223 31.71 23.95 17.64
C PHE A 223 30.47 24.26 18.50
N PRO A 224 29.43 23.41 18.47
CA PRO A 224 28.31 23.53 19.39
C PRO A 224 28.75 23.21 20.83
N CYS A 225 28.11 23.85 21.79
CA CYS A 225 28.21 23.49 23.20
C CYS A 225 26.98 22.65 23.57
N ILE A 226 27.20 21.42 24.06
CA ILE A 226 26.14 20.47 24.40
C ILE A 226 26.42 19.98 25.82
N ASN A 227 25.38 19.89 26.67
CA ASN A 227 25.51 19.43 28.06
C ASN A 227 26.66 20.12 28.81
N ASN A 228 26.77 21.45 28.72
CA ASN A 228 27.82 22.24 29.38
C ASN A 228 29.27 22.02 28.87
N GLU A 229 29.46 21.30 27.76
CA GLU A 229 30.77 21.02 27.17
C GLU A 229 30.85 21.51 25.72
N CYS A 230 31.96 22.17 25.35
CA CYS A 230 32.23 22.46 23.95
C CYS A 230 32.57 21.16 23.24
N MET A 231 31.76 20.75 22.26
CA MET A 231 32.00 19.51 21.54
C MET A 231 33.25 19.66 20.67
N THR A 232 34.29 18.86 20.91
CA THR A 232 35.47 18.81 20.03
C THR A 232 35.42 17.54 19.21
N GLY A 233 34.96 17.62 17.96
CA GLY A 233 34.85 16.45 17.10
C GLY A 233 34.07 16.74 15.82
N VAL A 234 34.32 15.95 14.79
CA VAL A 234 33.52 15.97 13.57
C VAL A 234 32.18 15.31 13.90
N ILE A 235 31.09 16.06 13.80
CA ILE A 235 29.74 15.50 13.90
C ILE A 235 29.57 14.64 12.64
N TYR A 236 29.58 13.32 12.81
CA TYR A 236 29.13 12.41 11.76
C TYR A 236 27.61 12.38 11.82
N ASN A 237 26.97 12.70 10.70
CA ASN A 237 25.57 12.33 10.45
C ASN A 237 25.48 10.80 10.31
#